data_AF-A0A1U7JBK8-F1
#
_entry.id   AF-A0A1U7JBK8-F1
#
_cell.length_a   1.000
_cell.length_b   1.000
_cell.length_c   1.000
_cell.angle_alpha   90.00
_cell.angle_beta   90.00
_cell.angle_gamma   90.00
#
_symmetry.space_group_name_H-M   'P 1'
#
loop_
_entity.id
_entity.type
_entity.pdbx_description
1 polymer ?
#
loop_
_entity_poly.entity_id
_entity_poly.type
_entity_poly.pdbx_seq_one_letter_code
_entity_poly.pdbx_strand_id
1 'polypeptide(L)'
;MTQPLDANSLVPAPAKQVLWLLGADEEAEALAKSVASLGYSVITETSDHPLVNTPLVIWPRSAADLELGSLLEELGQRPTYQEATLIDFCQPDLAIAALWGSLDDGVMGGVSASQVQWREGLRFVGEVSTANSGGFASIRTRNLEPPLNLGQWQGTVLSAQGDGQRYKWILRDSPGWDSLAYCRSFDTEAGQLSTIRTPFLEMVATRRARTVPEASLLNPAQLYSMQLMLSKFEYDGELNPAFQAGFFGLTVRSLGVYRQGPRPVVVLPEEHAAEAEFAQLLTAAGLTGVIRQGEGFAVIGANDKLPSEVEPAVIRAIFEVFG
;
A
#
# COMPACT_ATOMS: atom_id res chain seq x y z
N MET A 1 -17.34 -13.27 21.37
CA MET A 1 -16.73 -13.63 20.08
C MET A 1 -15.63 -12.63 19.82
N THR A 2 -14.41 -13.08 19.53
CA THR A 2 -13.31 -12.22 19.08
C THR A 2 -13.74 -11.47 17.83
N GLN A 3 -13.47 -10.17 17.76
CA GLN A 3 -13.68 -9.43 16.51
C GLN A 3 -12.81 -10.05 15.42
N PRO A 4 -13.35 -10.34 14.24
CA PRO A 4 -12.57 -10.95 13.18
C PRO A 4 -11.52 -10.00 12.62
N LEU A 5 -11.71 -8.68 12.79
CA LEU A 5 -10.77 -7.64 12.38
C LEU A 5 -10.41 -6.77 13.58
N ASP A 6 -9.12 -6.70 13.92
CA ASP A 6 -8.60 -5.83 14.98
C ASP A 6 -7.57 -4.86 14.42
N ALA A 7 -7.94 -3.58 14.31
CA ALA A 7 -7.05 -2.53 13.84
C ALA A 7 -5.85 -2.26 14.78
N ASN A 8 -5.94 -2.64 16.06
CA ASN A 8 -4.84 -2.47 17.00
C ASN A 8 -3.74 -3.52 16.81
N SER A 9 -4.06 -4.62 16.13
CA SER A 9 -3.09 -5.67 15.78
C SER A 9 -2.27 -5.33 14.52
N LEU A 10 -2.59 -4.23 13.84
CA LEU A 10 -1.92 -3.80 12.61
C LEU A 10 -0.51 -3.33 12.90
N VAL A 11 0.46 -4.20 12.65
CA VAL A 11 1.87 -3.88 12.66
C VAL A 11 2.31 -3.55 11.24
N PRO A 12 2.94 -2.38 11.02
CA PRO A 12 3.58 -2.09 9.76
C PRO A 12 4.51 -3.20 9.23
N ALA A 13 4.28 -3.65 8.01
CA ALA A 13 5.09 -4.55 7.23
C ALA A 13 6.05 -3.79 6.28
N PRO A 14 7.28 -4.29 6.09
CA PRO A 14 7.78 -5.52 6.65
C PRO A 14 8.34 -5.29 8.06
N ALA A 15 8.13 -6.29 8.91
CA ALA A 15 8.96 -6.47 10.10
C ALA A 15 10.43 -6.83 9.76
N LYS A 16 10.75 -7.02 8.46
CA LYS A 16 12.09 -7.31 7.91
C LYS A 16 12.54 -6.17 7.02
N GLN A 17 13.49 -5.40 7.50
CA GLN A 17 13.92 -4.15 6.89
C GLN A 17 14.72 -4.38 5.58
N VAL A 18 14.67 -3.45 4.63
CA VAL A 18 15.38 -3.53 3.35
C VAL A 18 16.43 -2.42 3.29
N LEU A 19 17.67 -2.78 2.94
CA LEU A 19 18.75 -1.86 2.62
C LEU A 19 18.85 -1.72 1.11
N TRP A 20 18.89 -0.49 0.62
CA TRP A 20 19.11 -0.20 -0.78
C TRP A 20 20.57 0.21 -0.97
N LEU A 21 21.33 -0.59 -1.70
CA LEU A 21 22.73 -0.29 -2.02
C LEU A 21 22.82 0.25 -3.45
N LEU A 22 23.16 1.53 -3.58
CA LEU A 22 23.12 2.22 -4.87
C LEU A 22 24.39 1.95 -5.69
N GLY A 23 24.33 1.08 -6.71
CA GLY A 23 25.39 0.99 -7.72
C GLY A 23 26.64 0.20 -7.32
N ALA A 24 26.61 -0.57 -6.23
CA ALA A 24 27.70 -1.48 -5.84
C ALA A 24 27.21 -2.93 -5.72
N ASP A 25 27.52 -3.74 -6.73
CA ASP A 25 27.23 -5.18 -6.69
C ASP A 25 28.29 -5.97 -5.91
N GLU A 26 29.56 -5.53 -5.92
CA GLU A 26 30.68 -6.28 -5.30
C GLU A 26 30.59 -6.33 -3.76
N GLU A 27 30.04 -5.29 -3.15
CA GLU A 27 29.92 -5.17 -1.68
C GLU A 27 28.55 -5.67 -1.17
N ALA A 28 27.61 -5.95 -2.09
CA ALA A 28 26.24 -6.34 -1.76
C ALA A 28 26.18 -7.65 -0.97
N GLU A 29 26.99 -8.65 -1.34
CA GLU A 29 27.01 -9.95 -0.65
C GLU A 29 27.59 -9.83 0.77
N ALA A 30 28.67 -9.06 0.92
CA ALA A 30 29.29 -8.80 2.21
C ALA A 30 28.33 -8.04 3.14
N LEU A 31 27.67 -7.00 2.61
CA LEU A 31 26.63 -6.27 3.32
C LEU A 31 25.47 -7.17 3.72
N ALA A 32 24.92 -7.95 2.79
CA ALA A 32 23.81 -8.85 3.04
C ALA A 32 24.13 -9.83 4.16
N LYS A 33 25.36 -10.37 4.18
CA LYS A 33 25.83 -11.25 5.26
C LYS A 33 25.93 -10.53 6.61
N SER A 34 26.42 -9.29 6.64
CA SER A 34 26.57 -8.47 7.85
C SER A 34 25.22 -8.17 8.50
N VAL A 35 24.20 -7.90 7.69
CA VAL A 35 22.90 -7.43 8.21
C VAL A 35 21.83 -8.54 8.30
N ALA A 36 22.10 -9.73 7.76
CA ALA A 36 21.15 -10.84 7.77
C ALA A 36 20.69 -11.26 9.17
N SER A 37 21.60 -11.28 10.16
CA SER A 37 21.24 -11.60 11.55
C SER A 37 20.36 -10.54 12.21
N LEU A 38 20.35 -9.33 11.66
CA LEU A 38 19.49 -8.22 12.09
C LEU A 38 18.13 -8.25 11.36
N GLY A 39 17.89 -9.23 10.48
CA GLY A 39 16.64 -9.37 9.74
C GLY A 39 16.53 -8.47 8.50
N TYR A 40 17.63 -7.84 8.09
CA TYR A 40 17.67 -7.01 6.89
C TYR A 40 17.98 -7.83 5.63
N SER A 41 17.46 -7.37 4.49
CA SER A 41 17.85 -7.84 3.15
C SER A 41 18.41 -6.68 2.34
N VAL A 42 19.30 -6.97 1.39
CA VAL A 42 19.92 -5.96 0.53
C VAL A 42 19.34 -6.06 -0.88
N ILE A 43 18.98 -4.92 -1.45
CA ILE A 43 18.57 -4.79 -2.85
C ILE A 43 19.55 -3.83 -3.53
N THR A 44 20.04 -4.21 -4.72
CA THR A 44 20.92 -3.37 -5.54
C THR A 44 20.21 -2.77 -6.75
N GLU A 45 19.08 -3.35 -7.17
CA GLU A 45 18.28 -2.83 -8.28
C GLU A 45 17.49 -1.58 -7.86
N THR A 46 17.54 -0.56 -8.69
CA THR A 46 16.66 0.60 -8.58
C THR A 46 15.32 0.26 -9.25
N SER A 47 14.21 0.33 -8.50
CA SER A 47 12.87 0.17 -9.09
C SER A 47 12.09 1.49 -9.01
N ASP A 48 11.22 1.73 -10.00
CA ASP A 48 10.29 2.87 -10.05
C ASP A 48 9.13 2.73 -9.05
N HIS A 49 9.07 1.63 -8.28
CA HIS A 49 8.03 1.42 -7.30
C HIS A 49 8.20 2.38 -6.11
N PRO A 50 7.08 2.86 -5.51
CA PRO A 50 7.14 3.71 -4.34
C PRO A 50 7.93 3.03 -3.22
N LEU A 51 8.70 3.81 -2.47
CA LEU A 51 9.49 3.30 -1.35
C LEU A 51 8.53 2.90 -0.23
N VAL A 52 8.27 1.60 -0.11
CA VAL A 52 7.47 1.08 0.99
C VAL A 52 8.40 0.86 2.18
N ASN A 53 8.17 1.63 3.23
CA ASN A 53 8.87 1.72 4.52
C ASN A 53 10.20 2.46 4.44
N THR A 54 10.78 2.80 5.59
CA THR A 54 12.05 3.55 5.70
C THR A 54 13.18 2.76 5.07
N PRO A 55 13.61 3.06 3.83
CA PRO A 55 14.78 2.42 3.29
C PRO A 55 15.99 3.11 3.91
N LEU A 56 16.94 2.29 4.35
CA LEU A 56 18.31 2.76 4.49
C LEU A 56 18.93 2.73 3.11
N VAL A 57 19.32 3.89 2.61
CA VAL A 57 19.94 4.06 1.31
C VAL A 57 21.43 4.20 1.54
N ILE A 58 22.19 3.21 1.11
CA ILE A 58 23.63 3.15 1.28
C ILE A 58 24.26 3.63 -0.01
N TRP A 59 25.08 4.66 0.12
CA TRP A 59 25.80 5.26 -1.00
C TRP A 59 27.23 4.72 -1.03
N PRO A 60 27.62 3.84 -1.96
CA PRO A 60 28.95 3.25 -1.93
C PRO A 60 30.05 4.24 -2.33
N ARG A 61 31.29 3.92 -1.96
CA ARG A 61 32.49 4.72 -2.26
C ARG A 61 32.75 4.92 -3.76
N SER A 62 32.35 3.96 -4.60
CA SER A 62 32.55 3.99 -6.06
C SER A 62 31.64 4.97 -6.79
N ALA A 63 30.61 5.51 -6.12
CA ALA A 63 29.62 6.42 -6.69
C ALA A 63 30.07 7.89 -6.71
N ALA A 64 31.38 8.16 -6.67
CA ALA A 64 31.98 9.50 -6.62
C ALA A 64 31.65 10.40 -7.83
N ASP A 65 31.23 9.81 -8.94
CA ASP A 65 30.84 10.52 -10.18
C ASP A 65 29.33 10.85 -10.26
N LEU A 66 28.54 10.48 -9.25
CA LEU A 66 27.10 10.77 -9.23
C LEU A 66 26.83 12.21 -8.75
N GLU A 67 25.93 12.93 -9.43
CA GLU A 67 25.38 14.20 -8.96
C GLU A 67 24.54 14.00 -7.69
N LEU A 68 25.22 13.91 -6.55
CA LEU A 68 24.65 13.63 -5.24
C LEU A 68 23.43 14.53 -4.93
N GLY A 69 23.49 15.81 -5.30
CA GLY A 69 22.39 16.75 -5.13
C GLY A 69 21.10 16.34 -5.85
N SER A 70 21.18 16.01 -7.14
CA SER A 70 20.04 15.63 -7.98
C SER A 70 19.36 14.34 -7.46
N LEU A 71 20.17 13.38 -7.03
CA LEU A 71 19.69 12.10 -6.51
C LEU A 71 19.08 12.21 -5.11
N LEU A 72 19.65 13.04 -4.23
CA LEU A 72 19.03 13.35 -2.94
C LEU A 72 17.69 14.08 -3.12
N GLU A 73 17.62 15.01 -4.09
CA GLU A 73 16.36 15.67 -4.43
C GLU A 73 15.31 14.67 -4.91
N GLU A 74 15.68 13.77 -5.83
CA GLU A 74 14.80 12.70 -6.30
C GLU A 74 14.33 11.82 -5.13
N LEU A 75 15.26 11.38 -4.26
CA LEU A 75 14.96 10.58 -3.09
C LEU A 75 14.04 11.31 -2.10
N GLY A 76 14.23 12.62 -1.92
CA GLY A 76 13.38 13.50 -1.12
C GLY A 76 11.98 13.71 -1.72
N GLN A 77 11.82 13.52 -3.03
CA GLN A 77 10.51 13.60 -3.70
C GLN A 77 9.79 12.25 -3.79
N ARG A 78 10.51 11.12 -3.64
CA ARG A 78 9.90 9.78 -3.69
C ARG A 78 8.86 9.60 -2.58
N PRO A 79 7.64 9.13 -2.92
CA PRO A 79 6.61 8.86 -1.93
C PRO A 79 7.03 7.67 -1.07
N THR A 80 6.92 7.84 0.25
CA THR A 80 7.17 6.80 1.23
C THR A 80 5.87 6.34 1.87
N TYR A 81 5.70 5.02 1.98
CA TYR A 81 4.51 4.44 2.61
C TYR A 81 4.89 3.48 3.71
N GLN A 82 4.21 3.56 4.84
CA GLN A 82 4.21 2.50 5.83
C GLN A 82 2.91 1.71 5.66
N GLU A 83 3.01 0.40 5.47
CA GLU A 83 1.85 -0.47 5.20
C GLU A 83 1.65 -1.49 6.30
N ALA A 84 0.42 -1.92 6.59
CA ALA A 84 0.16 -3.10 7.43
C ALA A 84 -0.86 -4.01 6.75
N THR A 85 -0.73 -5.32 6.92
CA THR A 85 -1.71 -6.28 6.40
C THR A 85 -2.88 -6.38 7.37
N LEU A 86 -4.09 -6.05 6.88
CA LEU A 86 -5.33 -6.18 7.63
C LEU A 86 -5.95 -7.57 7.46
N ILE A 87 -5.91 -8.10 6.24
CA ILE A 87 -6.37 -9.45 5.91
C ILE A 87 -5.41 -10.06 4.91
N ASP A 88 -4.83 -11.21 5.26
CA ASP A 88 -4.17 -12.09 4.30
C ASP A 88 -5.19 -13.14 3.81
N PHE A 89 -5.72 -12.94 2.62
CA PHE A 89 -6.69 -13.87 2.05
C PHE A 89 -6.04 -15.17 1.53
N CYS A 90 -4.71 -15.27 1.51
CA CYS A 90 -4.02 -16.51 1.22
C CYS A 90 -4.06 -17.47 2.41
N GLN A 91 -4.32 -16.97 3.62
CA GLN A 91 -4.52 -17.74 4.84
C GLN A 91 -6.01 -17.93 5.13
N PRO A 92 -6.56 -19.15 5.02
CA PRO A 92 -7.99 -19.36 5.18
C PRO A 92 -8.49 -18.98 6.59
N ASP A 93 -9.40 -18.02 6.66
CA ASP A 93 -10.11 -17.63 7.87
C ASP A 93 -11.63 -17.72 7.62
N LEU A 94 -12.28 -18.69 8.28
CA LEU A 94 -13.71 -18.93 8.14
C LEU A 94 -14.57 -17.79 8.68
N ALA A 95 -14.11 -17.08 9.72
CA ALA A 95 -14.85 -15.95 10.29
C ALA A 95 -14.84 -14.77 9.32
N ILE A 96 -13.69 -14.49 8.70
CA ILE A 96 -13.57 -13.48 7.64
C ILE A 96 -14.36 -13.89 6.39
N ALA A 97 -14.24 -15.14 5.94
CA ALA A 97 -14.97 -15.64 4.79
C ALA A 97 -16.50 -15.47 4.96
N ALA A 98 -17.02 -15.74 6.16
CA ALA A 98 -18.44 -15.61 6.48
C ALA A 98 -18.95 -14.16 6.49
N LEU A 99 -18.07 -13.15 6.45
CA LEU A 99 -18.48 -11.76 6.31
C LEU A 99 -18.94 -11.46 4.89
N TRP A 100 -18.32 -12.05 3.87
CA TRP A 100 -18.53 -11.68 2.47
C TRP A 100 -19.73 -12.42 1.87
N GLY A 101 -20.54 -11.69 1.11
CA GLY A 101 -21.66 -12.26 0.35
C GLY A 101 -21.99 -11.44 -0.90
N SER A 102 -22.68 -12.07 -1.84
CA SER A 102 -23.08 -11.46 -3.11
C SER A 102 -24.19 -10.42 -2.93
N LEU A 103 -24.13 -9.37 -3.73
CA LEU A 103 -25.09 -8.28 -3.80
C LEU A 103 -25.20 -7.82 -5.26
N ASP A 104 -25.97 -8.56 -6.05
CA ASP A 104 -26.09 -8.38 -7.50
C ASP A 104 -27.33 -7.57 -7.91
N ASP A 105 -27.52 -7.39 -9.22
CA ASP A 105 -28.55 -6.54 -9.83
C ASP A 105 -29.99 -7.10 -9.85
N GLY A 106 -30.23 -8.20 -9.14
CA GLY A 106 -31.52 -8.90 -9.12
C GLY A 106 -32.70 -8.06 -8.62
N VAL A 107 -32.48 -7.06 -7.75
CA VAL A 107 -33.55 -6.17 -7.25
C VAL A 107 -34.20 -5.35 -8.38
N MET A 108 -33.45 -5.07 -9.44
CA MET A 108 -33.93 -4.33 -10.62
C MET A 108 -34.38 -5.26 -11.76
N GLY A 109 -34.45 -6.58 -11.52
CA GLY A 109 -34.78 -7.59 -12.53
C GLY A 109 -33.58 -8.06 -13.36
N GLY A 110 -32.38 -7.57 -13.04
CA GLY A 110 -31.13 -8.03 -13.62
C GLY A 110 -30.90 -9.52 -13.37
N VAL A 111 -30.05 -10.12 -14.20
CA VAL A 111 -29.76 -11.56 -14.19
C VAL A 111 -28.27 -11.83 -13.96
N SER A 112 -27.54 -10.84 -13.45
CA SER A 112 -26.15 -11.05 -13.05
C SER A 112 -26.10 -11.93 -11.81
N ALA A 113 -25.09 -12.79 -11.73
CA ALA A 113 -24.91 -13.69 -10.60
C ALA A 113 -23.43 -13.76 -10.24
N SER A 114 -23.12 -13.45 -8.99
CA SER A 114 -21.76 -13.56 -8.46
C SER A 114 -21.68 -14.43 -7.22
N GLN A 115 -20.46 -14.82 -6.89
CA GLN A 115 -20.15 -15.57 -5.70
C GLN A 115 -18.77 -15.20 -5.18
N VAL A 116 -18.59 -15.46 -3.89
CA VAL A 116 -17.31 -15.40 -3.20
C VAL A 116 -16.76 -16.82 -3.10
N GLN A 117 -15.51 -17.02 -3.48
CA GLN A 117 -14.80 -18.28 -3.23
C GLN A 117 -13.49 -17.99 -2.51
N TRP A 118 -13.15 -18.80 -1.50
CA TRP A 118 -11.83 -18.75 -0.87
C TRP A 118 -10.92 -19.79 -1.52
N ARG A 119 -10.05 -19.35 -2.44
CA ARG A 119 -9.09 -20.21 -3.15
C ARG A 119 -7.86 -19.37 -3.50
N GLU A 120 -6.75 -19.59 -2.78
CA GLU A 120 -5.49 -18.85 -2.96
C GLU A 120 -5.69 -17.31 -2.88
N GLY A 121 -6.69 -16.88 -2.10
CA GLY A 121 -7.22 -15.52 -2.06
C GLY A 121 -8.76 -15.50 -1.96
N LEU A 122 -9.30 -14.29 -1.82
CA LEU A 122 -10.73 -13.99 -1.92
C LEU A 122 -11.08 -13.78 -3.40
N ARG A 123 -11.79 -14.73 -3.99
CA ARG A 123 -12.20 -14.66 -5.40
C ARG A 123 -13.61 -14.12 -5.51
N PHE A 124 -13.74 -12.99 -6.20
CA PHE A 124 -14.99 -12.43 -6.69
C PHE A 124 -15.18 -12.86 -8.14
N VAL A 125 -16.09 -13.81 -8.38
CA VAL A 125 -16.32 -14.40 -9.71
C VAL A 125 -17.81 -14.50 -9.99
N GLY A 126 -18.18 -14.52 -11.26
CA GLY A 126 -19.58 -14.61 -11.65
C GLY A 126 -19.79 -14.42 -13.15
N GLU A 127 -21.05 -14.26 -13.52
CA GLU A 127 -21.48 -13.83 -14.84
C GLU A 127 -22.25 -12.51 -14.69
N VAL A 128 -21.79 -11.46 -15.38
CA VAL A 128 -22.46 -10.16 -15.40
C VAL A 128 -23.21 -9.99 -16.72
N SER A 129 -24.47 -9.59 -16.65
CA SER A 129 -25.35 -9.45 -17.82
C SER A 129 -25.92 -8.04 -17.90
N THR A 130 -26.01 -7.49 -19.12
CA THR A 130 -26.69 -6.21 -19.36
C THR A 130 -28.18 -6.38 -19.67
N ALA A 131 -28.72 -7.60 -19.60
CA ALA A 131 -30.14 -7.84 -19.78
C ALA A 131 -30.97 -7.25 -18.63
N ASN A 132 -32.25 -6.95 -18.89
CA ASN A 132 -33.21 -6.44 -17.90
C ASN A 132 -32.75 -5.20 -17.12
N SER A 133 -32.07 -4.26 -17.79
CA SER A 133 -31.49 -3.07 -17.14
C SER A 133 -30.42 -3.39 -16.09
N GLY A 134 -29.89 -4.61 -16.09
CA GLY A 134 -28.78 -5.02 -15.27
C GLY A 134 -27.46 -4.46 -15.75
N GLY A 135 -26.39 -5.08 -15.28
CA GLY A 135 -25.02 -4.75 -15.62
C GLY A 135 -24.17 -4.49 -14.40
N PHE A 136 -24.51 -5.03 -13.23
CA PHE A 136 -23.58 -5.05 -12.12
C PHE A 136 -23.65 -6.34 -11.31
N ALA A 137 -22.49 -6.72 -10.79
CA ALA A 137 -22.30 -7.77 -9.82
C ALA A 137 -21.45 -7.21 -8.69
N SER A 138 -21.68 -7.63 -7.45
CA SER A 138 -20.84 -7.17 -6.34
C SER A 138 -20.78 -8.15 -5.18
N ILE A 139 -19.71 -8.07 -4.40
CA ILE A 139 -19.60 -8.77 -3.11
C ILE A 139 -19.34 -7.74 -2.02
N ARG A 140 -20.01 -7.90 -0.89
CA ARG A 140 -19.96 -6.97 0.24
C ARG A 140 -19.85 -7.73 1.55
N THR A 141 -19.10 -7.19 2.50
CA THR A 141 -19.11 -7.68 3.87
C THR A 141 -20.44 -7.36 4.55
N ARG A 142 -20.92 -8.23 5.46
CA ARG A 142 -21.86 -7.81 6.50
C ARG A 142 -21.31 -6.57 7.24
N ASN A 143 -22.20 -5.83 7.89
CA ASN A 143 -21.75 -4.74 8.75
C ASN A 143 -20.80 -5.30 9.82
N LEU A 144 -19.65 -4.66 9.98
CA LEU A 144 -18.69 -4.95 11.02
C LEU A 144 -19.25 -4.41 12.34
N GLU A 145 -19.25 -5.26 13.36
CA GLU A 145 -19.73 -4.92 14.69
C GLU A 145 -18.67 -5.31 15.73
N PRO A 146 -18.03 -4.32 16.38
CA PRO A 146 -18.08 -2.88 16.11
C PRO A 146 -17.46 -2.49 14.75
N PRO A 147 -17.69 -1.25 14.29
CA PRO A 147 -17.05 -0.74 13.07
C PRO A 147 -15.52 -0.74 13.22
N LEU A 148 -14.84 -0.98 12.10
CA LEU A 148 -13.38 -1.01 12.05
C LEU A 148 -12.81 0.42 12.09
N ASN A 149 -11.91 0.66 13.03
CA ASN A 149 -11.24 1.97 13.17
C ASN A 149 -9.87 1.96 12.46
N LEU A 150 -9.82 2.56 11.26
CA LEU A 150 -8.60 2.79 10.50
C LEU A 150 -8.16 4.27 10.53
N GLY A 151 -8.58 5.04 11.54
CA GLY A 151 -8.34 6.50 11.60
C GLY A 151 -6.87 6.93 11.63
N GLN A 152 -5.96 6.02 12.00
CA GLN A 152 -4.51 6.25 11.97
C GLN A 152 -3.86 6.01 10.60
N TRP A 153 -4.65 5.55 9.62
CA TRP A 153 -4.21 5.22 8.27
C TRP A 153 -4.77 6.21 7.26
N GLN A 154 -4.06 6.38 6.14
CA GLN A 154 -4.45 7.31 5.08
C GLN A 154 -5.17 6.62 3.91
N GLY A 155 -5.12 5.29 3.84
CA GLY A 155 -5.82 4.53 2.81
C GLY A 155 -5.70 3.02 2.96
N THR A 156 -6.23 2.33 1.96
CA THR A 156 -6.19 0.87 1.83
C THR A 156 -5.27 0.45 0.67
N VAL A 157 -4.75 -0.76 0.74
CA VAL A 157 -3.94 -1.38 -0.32
C VAL A 157 -4.54 -2.74 -0.64
N LEU A 158 -4.94 -2.98 -1.88
CA LEU A 158 -5.33 -4.30 -2.33
C LEU A 158 -4.19 -4.91 -3.16
N SER A 159 -3.81 -6.16 -2.87
CA SER A 159 -3.05 -6.97 -3.81
C SER A 159 -4.04 -7.86 -4.56
N ALA A 160 -4.25 -7.59 -5.86
CA ALA A 160 -5.31 -8.26 -6.63
C ALA A 160 -4.86 -8.63 -8.04
N GLN A 161 -5.36 -9.76 -8.53
CA GLN A 161 -5.21 -10.22 -9.91
C GLN A 161 -6.57 -10.26 -10.57
N GLY A 162 -6.75 -9.50 -11.64
CA GLY A 162 -8.01 -9.37 -12.36
C GLY A 162 -7.99 -9.94 -13.77
N ASP A 163 -9.06 -9.68 -14.50
CA ASP A 163 -9.36 -10.23 -15.83
C ASP A 163 -9.27 -9.17 -16.95
N GLY A 164 -8.72 -7.99 -16.67
CA GLY A 164 -8.67 -6.88 -17.63
C GLY A 164 -9.83 -5.90 -17.48
N GLN A 165 -10.79 -6.18 -16.60
CA GLN A 165 -11.90 -5.27 -16.34
C GLN A 165 -11.56 -4.25 -15.26
N ARG A 166 -12.39 -3.19 -15.22
CA ARG A 166 -12.33 -2.14 -14.20
C ARG A 166 -13.37 -2.38 -13.12
N TYR A 167 -12.90 -2.44 -11.88
CA TYR A 167 -13.69 -2.72 -10.69
C TYR A 167 -13.79 -1.49 -9.79
N LYS A 168 -14.72 -1.52 -8.83
CA LYS A 168 -14.86 -0.50 -7.79
C LYS A 168 -14.54 -1.09 -6.43
N TRP A 169 -13.70 -0.40 -5.68
CA TRP A 169 -13.53 -0.57 -4.24
C TRP A 169 -14.44 0.41 -3.51
N ILE A 170 -15.27 -0.11 -2.60
CA ILE A 170 -16.32 0.65 -1.94
C ILE A 170 -16.24 0.47 -0.43
N LEU A 171 -16.20 1.58 0.29
CA LEU A 171 -16.25 1.65 1.75
C LEU A 171 -17.51 2.37 2.22
N ARG A 172 -17.99 2.00 3.40
CA ARG A 172 -19.11 2.68 4.07
C ARG A 172 -18.73 2.96 5.52
N ASP A 173 -18.94 4.19 5.96
CA ASP A 173 -18.68 4.67 7.32
C ASP A 173 -19.97 4.77 8.18
N SER A 174 -21.06 4.18 7.70
CA SER A 174 -22.34 4.14 8.39
C SER A 174 -23.09 2.83 8.09
N PRO A 175 -23.89 2.32 9.05
CA PRO A 175 -24.47 0.97 8.99
C PRO A 175 -25.67 0.86 8.05
N GLY A 176 -26.24 1.98 7.60
CA GLY A 176 -27.43 2.00 6.76
C GLY A 176 -27.22 1.26 5.44
N TRP A 177 -28.23 0.50 4.99
CA TRP A 177 -28.18 -0.21 3.71
C TRP A 177 -27.98 0.74 2.51
N ASP A 178 -28.73 1.84 2.47
CA ASP A 178 -28.68 2.89 1.43
C ASP A 178 -27.87 4.11 1.92
N SER A 179 -26.84 3.87 2.75
CA SER A 179 -25.94 4.92 3.21
C SER A 179 -25.09 5.49 2.07
N LEU A 180 -24.29 6.52 2.36
CA LEU A 180 -23.25 6.95 1.42
C LEU A 180 -22.27 5.81 1.17
N ALA A 181 -21.93 5.61 -0.10
CA ALA A 181 -20.89 4.71 -0.55
C ALA A 181 -19.70 5.55 -1.01
N TYR A 182 -18.53 5.33 -0.42
CA TYR A 182 -17.30 5.97 -0.85
C TYR A 182 -16.60 5.02 -1.80
N CYS A 183 -16.44 5.46 -3.05
CA CYS A 183 -16.06 4.60 -4.16
C CYS A 183 -14.73 5.05 -4.75
N ARG A 184 -13.90 4.10 -5.14
CA ARG A 184 -12.76 4.32 -6.03
C ARG A 184 -12.73 3.21 -7.08
N SER A 185 -12.64 3.59 -8.34
CA SER A 185 -12.52 2.63 -9.45
C SER A 185 -11.04 2.35 -9.72
N PHE A 186 -10.70 1.12 -10.09
CA PHE A 186 -9.35 0.70 -10.46
C PHE A 186 -9.39 -0.27 -11.63
N ASP A 187 -8.38 -0.17 -12.50
CA ASP A 187 -8.21 -1.06 -13.63
C ASP A 187 -7.44 -2.30 -13.20
N THR A 188 -7.68 -3.40 -13.91
CA THR A 188 -6.86 -4.61 -13.80
C THR A 188 -6.27 -4.92 -15.16
N GLU A 189 -5.11 -5.58 -15.16
CA GLU A 189 -4.58 -6.20 -16.34
C GLU A 189 -4.76 -7.72 -16.23
N ALA A 190 -5.23 -8.35 -17.32
CA ALA A 190 -5.64 -9.73 -17.31
C ALA A 190 -4.49 -10.66 -16.88
N GLY A 191 -4.70 -11.38 -15.77
CA GLY A 191 -3.72 -12.32 -15.22
C GLY A 191 -2.51 -11.68 -14.52
N GLN A 192 -2.41 -10.35 -14.47
CA GLN A 192 -1.34 -9.68 -13.76
C GLN A 192 -1.74 -9.36 -12.32
N LEU A 193 -0.79 -9.54 -11.40
CA LEU A 193 -0.95 -9.10 -10.02
C LEU A 193 -0.66 -7.60 -9.94
N SER A 194 -1.59 -6.84 -9.35
CA SER A 194 -1.47 -5.40 -9.18
C SER A 194 -1.62 -5.00 -7.73
N THR A 195 -0.94 -3.92 -7.35
CA THR A 195 -1.07 -3.26 -6.04
C THR A 195 -1.92 -2.01 -6.21
N ILE A 196 -3.14 -2.03 -5.67
CA ILE A 196 -4.11 -0.94 -5.78
C ILE A 196 -4.12 -0.15 -4.48
N ARG A 197 -3.48 1.02 -4.49
CA ARG A 197 -3.53 1.97 -3.36
C ARG A 197 -4.73 2.89 -3.51
N THR A 198 -5.58 2.93 -2.50
CA THR A 198 -6.74 3.81 -2.44
C THR A 198 -6.63 4.75 -1.25
N PRO A 199 -6.23 6.02 -1.46
CA PRO A 199 -6.29 7.04 -0.42
C PRO A 199 -7.74 7.30 -0.02
N PHE A 200 -8.00 7.39 1.28
CA PHE A 200 -9.35 7.69 1.79
C PHE A 200 -9.87 9.04 1.31
N LEU A 201 -8.97 10.03 1.18
CA LEU A 201 -9.28 11.37 0.67
C LEU A 201 -9.65 11.39 -0.82
N GLU A 202 -9.27 10.37 -1.57
CA GLU A 202 -9.54 10.25 -3.00
C GLU A 202 -10.80 9.42 -3.32
N MET A 203 -11.50 8.94 -2.29
CA MET A 203 -12.73 8.18 -2.47
C MET A 203 -13.91 9.13 -2.70
N VAL A 204 -14.68 8.84 -3.74
CA VAL A 204 -15.82 9.67 -4.16
C VAL A 204 -17.07 9.21 -3.45
N ALA A 205 -17.72 10.12 -2.70
CA ALA A 205 -18.99 9.86 -2.06
C ALA A 205 -20.11 9.73 -3.12
N THR A 206 -20.89 8.65 -3.02
CA THR A 206 -21.95 8.34 -3.97
C THR A 206 -23.21 7.81 -3.29
N ARG A 207 -24.37 8.03 -3.93
CA ARG A 207 -25.62 7.29 -3.69
C ARG A 207 -26.09 6.70 -5.00
N ARG A 208 -26.22 5.37 -5.05
CA ARG A 208 -26.66 4.65 -6.26
C ARG A 208 -25.91 5.11 -7.52
N ALA A 209 -24.58 5.14 -7.41
CA ALA A 209 -23.63 5.60 -8.45
C ALA A 209 -23.70 7.10 -8.86
N ARG A 210 -24.57 7.91 -8.24
CA ARG A 210 -24.55 9.37 -8.39
C ARG A 210 -23.59 10.00 -7.39
N THR A 211 -22.72 10.90 -7.84
CA THR A 211 -21.80 11.61 -6.95
C THR A 211 -22.56 12.55 -6.02
N VAL A 212 -22.02 12.75 -4.82
CA VAL A 212 -22.56 13.68 -3.84
C VAL A 212 -21.43 14.63 -3.41
N PRO A 213 -21.16 15.71 -4.18
CA PRO A 213 -20.02 16.60 -3.92
C PRO A 213 -20.06 17.26 -2.54
N GLU A 214 -21.26 17.52 -2.02
CA GLU A 214 -21.51 18.15 -0.72
C GLU A 214 -21.44 17.15 0.45
N ALA A 215 -21.13 15.88 0.20
CA ALA A 215 -20.98 14.89 1.26
C ALA A 215 -19.72 15.13 2.08
N SER A 216 -19.78 14.79 3.37
CA SER A 216 -18.58 14.69 4.19
C SER A 216 -17.60 13.66 3.61
N LEU A 217 -16.32 13.87 3.85
CA LEU A 217 -15.28 12.88 3.52
C LEU A 217 -15.52 11.58 4.31
N LEU A 218 -15.04 10.47 3.75
CA LEU A 218 -15.06 9.17 4.42
C LEU A 218 -14.48 9.30 5.83
N ASN A 219 -15.18 8.82 6.85
CA ASN A 219 -14.62 8.70 8.19
C ASN A 219 -13.93 7.33 8.37
N PRO A 220 -12.58 7.24 8.26
CA PRO A 220 -11.87 5.97 8.38
C PRO A 220 -11.90 5.40 9.80
N ALA A 221 -12.27 6.17 10.82
CA ALA A 221 -12.32 5.70 12.20
C ALA A 221 -13.56 4.82 12.52
N GLN A 222 -14.49 4.67 11.58
CA GLN A 222 -15.75 3.93 11.78
C GLN A 222 -16.24 3.22 10.50
N LEU A 223 -15.43 2.34 9.93
CA LEU A 223 -15.81 1.58 8.74
C LEU A 223 -16.76 0.43 9.08
N TYR A 224 -17.96 0.46 8.49
CA TYR A 224 -18.98 -0.57 8.68
C TYR A 224 -18.94 -1.66 7.65
N SER A 225 -18.55 -1.40 6.39
CA SER A 225 -18.47 -2.47 5.40
C SER A 225 -17.53 -2.16 4.25
N MET A 226 -17.05 -3.23 3.62
CA MET A 226 -16.20 -3.24 2.45
C MET A 226 -16.91 -3.93 1.29
N GLN A 227 -16.71 -3.46 0.06
CA GLN A 227 -17.38 -4.00 -1.12
C GLN A 227 -16.50 -3.91 -2.36
N LEU A 228 -16.56 -4.95 -3.19
CA LEU A 228 -16.00 -4.99 -4.54
C LEU A 228 -17.16 -5.10 -5.53
N MET A 229 -17.09 -4.33 -6.62
CA MET A 229 -18.16 -4.31 -7.63
C MET A 229 -17.58 -4.26 -9.04
N LEU A 230 -18.16 -5.05 -9.93
CA LEU A 230 -18.06 -4.87 -11.37
C LEU A 230 -19.35 -4.24 -11.85
N SER A 231 -19.28 -3.15 -12.61
CA SER A 231 -20.47 -2.46 -13.12
C SER A 231 -20.22 -1.90 -14.50
N LYS A 232 -21.26 -1.95 -15.34
CA LYS A 232 -21.37 -1.27 -16.63
C LYS A 232 -21.22 0.24 -16.51
N PHE A 233 -21.62 0.81 -15.37
CA PHE A 233 -21.63 2.24 -15.14
C PHE A 233 -20.51 2.67 -14.20
N GLU A 234 -19.88 3.77 -14.54
CA GLU A 234 -19.04 4.58 -13.65
C GLU A 234 -19.92 5.53 -12.83
N TYR A 235 -19.39 6.70 -12.49
CA TYR A 235 -20.10 7.75 -11.78
C TYR A 235 -21.06 8.49 -12.71
N ASP A 236 -22.17 8.95 -12.17
CA ASP A 236 -23.09 9.87 -12.85
C ASP A 236 -23.65 9.38 -14.21
N GLY A 237 -23.67 8.07 -14.40
CA GLY A 237 -24.22 7.43 -15.60
C GLY A 237 -23.20 7.26 -16.73
N GLU A 238 -21.94 7.66 -16.52
CA GLU A 238 -20.84 7.36 -17.43
C GLU A 238 -20.67 5.85 -17.60
N LEU A 239 -20.18 5.43 -18.76
CA LEU A 239 -19.91 4.02 -19.02
C LEU A 239 -18.54 3.63 -18.47
N ASN A 240 -18.44 2.42 -17.93
CA ASN A 240 -17.17 1.80 -17.59
C ASN A 240 -16.44 1.43 -18.89
N PRO A 241 -15.27 2.05 -19.17
CA PRO A 241 -14.59 1.89 -20.45
C PRO A 241 -14.00 0.49 -20.66
N ALA A 242 -13.79 -0.28 -19.59
CA ALA A 242 -13.22 -1.63 -19.62
C ALA A 242 -14.25 -2.72 -19.30
N PHE A 243 -15.55 -2.39 -19.25
CA PHE A 243 -16.59 -3.36 -18.92
C PHE A 243 -16.83 -4.36 -20.06
N GLN A 244 -16.89 -5.64 -19.70
CA GLN A 244 -17.28 -6.72 -20.60
C GLN A 244 -18.37 -7.58 -19.93
N ALA A 245 -19.48 -7.78 -20.63
CA ALA A 245 -20.50 -8.72 -20.19
C ALA A 245 -20.02 -10.17 -20.32
N GLY A 246 -20.52 -11.06 -19.46
CA GLY A 246 -20.15 -12.47 -19.41
C GLY A 246 -19.40 -12.84 -18.13
N PHE A 247 -18.58 -13.89 -18.21
CA PHE A 247 -17.80 -14.36 -17.07
C PHE A 247 -16.71 -13.37 -16.67
N PHE A 248 -16.58 -13.15 -15.38
CA PHE A 248 -15.54 -12.30 -14.82
C PHE A 248 -14.85 -12.94 -13.62
N GLY A 249 -13.66 -12.43 -13.29
CA GLY A 249 -12.94 -12.87 -12.11
C GLY A 249 -11.91 -11.87 -11.59
N LEU A 250 -12.02 -11.59 -10.30
CA LEU A 250 -11.05 -10.84 -9.52
C LEU A 250 -10.62 -11.66 -8.31
N THR A 251 -9.32 -11.88 -8.14
CA THR A 251 -8.75 -12.56 -6.97
C THR A 251 -7.99 -11.55 -6.13
N VAL A 252 -8.43 -11.31 -4.90
CA VAL A 252 -7.73 -10.47 -3.92
C VAL A 252 -6.90 -11.36 -3.01
N ARG A 253 -5.58 -11.17 -3.00
CA ARG A 253 -4.64 -11.94 -2.17
C ARG A 253 -4.49 -11.34 -0.78
N SER A 254 -4.51 -10.02 -0.67
CA SER A 254 -4.47 -9.33 0.62
C SER A 254 -5.21 -8.00 0.57
N LEU A 255 -5.72 -7.60 1.73
CA LEU A 255 -6.15 -6.25 2.04
C LEU A 255 -5.23 -5.70 3.12
N GLY A 256 -4.55 -4.61 2.81
CA GLY A 256 -3.73 -3.85 3.73
C GLY A 256 -4.24 -2.42 3.89
N VAL A 257 -3.52 -1.70 4.73
CA VAL A 257 -3.68 -0.27 4.97
C VAL A 257 -2.34 0.40 4.84
N TYR A 258 -2.34 1.69 4.52
CA TYR A 258 -1.11 2.45 4.45
C TYR A 258 -1.26 3.86 5.01
N ARG A 259 -0.13 4.43 5.41
CA ARG A 259 0.05 5.84 5.74
C ARG A 259 1.39 6.31 5.20
N GLN A 260 1.64 7.60 5.26
CA GLN A 260 2.94 8.16 4.94
C GLN A 260 4.00 7.53 5.85
N GLY A 261 5.00 6.91 5.23
CA GLY A 261 6.12 6.30 5.93
C GLY A 261 7.21 7.33 6.25
N PRO A 262 8.19 6.99 7.10
CA PRO A 262 9.34 7.85 7.34
C PRO A 262 10.11 8.09 6.04
N ARG A 263 10.78 9.23 5.96
CA ARG A 263 11.70 9.50 4.85
C ARG A 263 12.91 8.55 4.92
N PRO A 264 13.52 8.22 3.78
CA PRO A 264 14.73 7.41 3.77
C PRO A 264 15.85 8.00 4.60
N VAL A 265 16.65 7.11 5.19
CA VAL A 265 17.89 7.49 5.88
C VAL A 265 19.05 7.16 4.97
N VAL A 266 19.87 8.16 4.66
CA VAL A 266 21.02 8.03 3.76
C VAL A 266 22.27 7.71 4.58
N VAL A 267 22.93 6.60 4.31
CA VAL A 267 24.19 6.21 4.95
C VAL A 267 25.35 6.49 4.01
N LEU A 268 26.26 7.37 4.45
CA LEU A 268 27.49 7.67 3.73
C LEU A 268 28.67 6.94 4.36
N PRO A 269 29.46 6.18 3.58
CA PRO A 269 30.49 5.28 4.07
C PRO A 269 31.83 5.94 4.40
N GLU A 270 32.08 7.21 4.09
CA GLU A 270 33.35 7.87 4.44
C GLU A 270 33.17 9.29 5.01
N GLU A 271 34.21 9.75 5.71
CA GLU A 271 34.41 11.16 6.06
C GLU A 271 34.63 11.99 4.79
N HIS A 272 33.56 12.44 4.15
CA HIS A 272 33.71 13.56 3.21
C HIS A 272 34.13 14.80 4.00
N ALA A 273 35.18 15.48 3.51
CA ALA A 273 35.64 16.78 4.00
C ALA A 273 34.59 17.91 3.88
N ALA A 274 33.36 17.57 3.52
CA ALA A 274 32.22 18.44 3.27
C ALA A 274 30.95 17.97 4.03
N GLU A 275 31.10 17.47 5.27
CA GLU A 275 29.97 17.16 6.17
C GLU A 275 28.90 18.26 6.16
N ALA A 276 29.33 19.53 6.19
CA ALA A 276 28.44 20.68 6.16
C ALA A 276 27.66 20.82 4.84
N GLU A 277 28.28 20.54 3.70
CA GLU A 277 27.64 20.62 2.38
C GLU A 277 26.62 19.48 2.23
N PHE A 278 26.99 18.27 2.61
CA PHE A 278 26.08 17.13 2.56
C PHE A 278 24.90 17.28 3.52
N ALA A 279 25.13 17.77 4.74
CA ALA A 279 24.06 18.10 5.67
C ALA A 279 23.09 19.15 5.11
N GLN A 280 23.60 20.15 4.37
CA GLN A 280 22.76 21.14 3.69
C GLN A 280 21.91 20.51 2.58
N LEU A 281 22.49 19.65 1.74
CA LEU A 281 21.76 18.94 0.68
C LEU A 281 20.67 18.02 1.25
N LEU A 282 20.98 17.25 2.30
CA LEU A 282 20.00 16.43 3.00
C LEU A 282 18.86 17.25 3.59
N THR A 283 19.19 18.37 4.24
CA THR A 283 18.19 19.28 4.82
C THR A 283 17.28 19.84 3.73
N ALA A 284 17.84 20.26 2.59
CA ALA A 284 17.08 20.75 1.44
C ALA A 284 16.14 19.69 0.87
N ALA A 285 16.57 18.41 0.84
CA ALA A 285 15.76 17.28 0.42
C ALA A 285 14.79 16.74 1.48
N GLY A 286 14.85 17.25 2.72
CA GLY A 286 14.06 16.75 3.85
C GLY A 286 14.46 15.33 4.30
N LEU A 287 15.71 14.94 4.06
CA LEU A 287 16.27 13.63 4.36
C LEU A 287 17.17 13.67 5.59
N THR A 288 17.26 12.54 6.28
CA THR A 288 18.20 12.34 7.39
C THR A 288 19.37 11.50 6.90
N GLY A 289 20.58 11.90 7.25
CA GLY A 289 21.80 11.20 6.90
C GLY A 289 22.53 10.65 8.10
N VAL A 290 23.40 9.69 7.85
CA VAL A 290 24.33 9.13 8.82
C VAL A 290 25.72 9.08 8.23
N ILE A 291 26.68 9.61 8.97
CA ILE A 291 28.11 9.60 8.62
C ILE A 291 28.91 8.91 9.72
N ARG A 292 30.03 8.30 9.36
CA ARG A 292 30.93 7.70 10.34
C ARG A 292 31.60 8.78 11.18
N GLN A 293 31.76 8.53 12.48
CA GLN A 293 32.48 9.40 13.41
C GLN A 293 33.30 8.54 14.39
N GLY A 294 34.59 8.34 14.09
CA GLY A 294 35.46 7.45 14.85
C GLY A 294 34.93 6.00 14.87
N GLU A 295 34.74 5.44 16.07
CA GLU A 295 34.12 4.12 16.29
C GLU A 295 32.58 4.14 16.23
N GLY A 296 31.97 5.31 16.06
CA GLY A 296 30.53 5.52 16.02
C GLY A 296 30.05 6.20 14.75
N PHE A 297 28.93 6.90 14.86
CA PHE A 297 28.33 7.64 13.77
C PHE A 297 27.64 8.91 14.28
N ALA A 298 27.53 9.92 13.41
CA ALA A 298 26.74 11.12 13.63
C ALA A 298 25.51 11.12 12.72
N VAL A 299 24.41 11.70 13.21
CA VAL A 299 23.18 11.92 12.45
C VAL A 299 23.14 13.37 11.99
N ILE A 300 22.87 13.59 10.71
CA ILE A 300 22.94 14.91 10.05
C ILE A 300 21.73 15.12 9.11
N GLY A 301 21.55 16.35 8.62
CA GLY A 301 20.49 16.71 7.68
C GLY A 301 19.21 17.19 8.36
N ALA A 302 18.06 16.74 7.86
CA ALA A 302 16.75 17.25 8.28
C ALA A 302 16.37 16.93 9.75
N ASN A 303 17.00 15.92 10.36
CA ASN A 303 16.81 15.59 11.78
C ASN A 303 18.17 15.28 12.43
N ASP A 304 18.25 15.48 13.75
CA ASP A 304 19.42 15.20 14.59
C ASP A 304 19.40 13.80 15.23
N LYS A 305 18.37 13.01 14.93
CA LYS A 305 18.14 11.66 15.47
C LYS A 305 17.68 10.70 14.38
N LEU A 306 18.02 9.42 14.56
CA LEU A 306 17.48 8.35 13.73
C LEU A 306 15.96 8.23 13.93
N PRO A 307 15.20 7.89 12.88
CA PRO A 307 13.83 7.41 13.03
C PRO A 307 13.78 6.22 13.99
N SER A 308 12.70 6.08 14.75
CA SER A 308 12.53 4.99 15.73
C SER A 308 12.61 3.59 15.11
N GLU A 309 12.33 3.49 13.82
CA GLU A 309 12.33 2.28 13.02
C GLU A 309 13.74 1.83 12.59
N VAL A 310 14.74 2.71 12.71
CA VAL A 310 16.14 2.44 12.34
C VAL A 310 16.96 2.17 13.60
N GLU A 311 17.32 0.90 13.80
CA GLU A 311 18.13 0.51 14.95
C GLU A 311 19.60 0.93 14.76
N PRO A 312 20.27 1.53 15.77
CA PRO A 312 21.69 1.86 15.67
C PRO A 312 22.61 0.69 15.31
N ALA A 313 22.20 -0.55 15.59
CA ALA A 313 22.96 -1.76 15.29
C ALA A 313 23.15 -1.98 13.77
N VAL A 314 22.13 -1.68 12.95
CA VAL A 314 22.27 -1.86 11.49
C VAL A 314 23.25 -0.85 10.89
N ILE A 315 23.24 0.39 11.40
CA ILE A 315 24.17 1.43 10.96
C ILE A 315 25.62 1.00 11.22
N ARG A 316 25.88 0.44 12.41
CA ARG A 316 27.22 -0.10 12.74
C ARG A 316 27.60 -1.25 11.81
N ALA A 317 26.69 -2.18 11.56
CA ALA A 317 26.91 -3.31 10.65
C ALA A 317 27.19 -2.87 9.20
N ILE A 318 26.58 -1.75 8.75
CA ILE A 318 26.88 -1.12 7.47
C ILE A 318 28.32 -0.55 7.49
N PHE A 319 28.70 0.20 8.53
CA PHE A 319 30.04 0.78 8.62
C PHE A 319 31.17 -0.26 8.79
N GLU A 320 30.88 -1.44 9.32
CA GLU A 320 31.82 -2.56 9.33
C GLU A 320 32.19 -3.04 7.92
N VAL A 321 31.28 -2.85 6.95
CA VAL A 321 31.48 -3.28 5.56
C VAL A 321 32.07 -2.15 4.71
N PHE A 322 31.52 -0.94 4.81
CA PHE A 322 31.90 0.16 3.90
C PHE A 322 32.97 1.12 4.43
N GLY A 323 33.27 1.04 5.74
CA GLY A 323 34.45 1.67 6.32
C GLY A 323 34.46 3.18 6.26
#